data_AF-A0A354P2G9-F1
#
_entry.id   AF-A0A354P2G9-F1
#
_cell.length_a   1.000
_cell.length_b   1.000
_cell.length_c   1.000
_cell.angle_alpha   90.00
_cell.angle_beta   90.00
_cell.angle_gamma   90.00
#
_symmetry.space_group_name_H-M   'P 1'
#
loop_
_entity.id
_entity.type
_entity.pdbx_description
1 polymer ?
#
loop_
_entity_poly.entity_id
_entity_poly.type
_entity_poly.pdbx_seq_one_letter_code
_entity_poly.pdbx_strand_id
1 'polypeptide(L)'
;MGGRRLNVKLKNTVDYFPTLNTFDGQFLIGDLDTLVDAANLGQMRGELTANEMWLSTDLEGADREIFVDGLRLGKPLPVAKLVDRQLDLSEAQLDPLVLAGWRALLLIAFGAILILSSLGFLVHAYVSFRNRELQFALMRTMGFATRQLVALMWLEQALVIAVGMALGTWMGGRLGSTIMPFLGHDDQGAQVIPPFVIEVSWANLLVTYAAMSVIFTVIILGVILFIQRMSLSRVLRIGDN
;
A
#
# COMPACT_ATOMS: atom_id res chain seq x y z
N MET A 1 17.98 -13.92 -38.52
CA MET A 1 19.20 -13.09 -38.36
C MET A 1 20.19 -13.46 -39.46
N GLY A 2 21.04 -12.55 -39.93
CA GLY A 2 21.95 -12.82 -41.07
C GLY A 2 21.24 -13.04 -42.42
N GLY A 3 20.02 -12.54 -42.59
CA GLY A 3 19.18 -12.78 -43.77
C GLY A 3 18.52 -14.16 -43.83
N ARG A 4 18.87 -15.09 -42.94
CA ARG A 4 18.26 -16.42 -42.82
C ARG A 4 17.16 -16.45 -41.77
N ARG A 5 16.09 -17.19 -42.10
CA ARG A 5 14.97 -17.48 -41.20
C ARG A 5 15.28 -18.74 -40.42
N LEU A 6 15.06 -18.70 -39.11
CA LEU A 6 15.17 -19.85 -38.23
C LEU A 6 13.77 -20.27 -37.81
N ASN A 7 13.46 -21.55 -37.93
CA ASN A 7 12.19 -22.09 -37.45
C ASN A 7 12.32 -22.34 -35.94
N VAL A 8 11.54 -21.62 -35.16
CA VAL A 8 11.48 -21.77 -33.70
C VAL A 8 10.14 -22.37 -33.30
N LYS A 9 10.14 -23.24 -32.30
CA LYS A 9 8.93 -23.78 -31.68
C LYS A 9 8.77 -23.18 -30.30
N LEU A 10 7.71 -22.40 -30.10
CA LEU A 10 7.41 -21.80 -28.80
C LEU A 10 7.03 -22.91 -27.81
N LYS A 11 7.79 -22.99 -26.71
CA LYS A 11 7.59 -23.97 -25.63
C LYS A 11 6.83 -23.38 -24.45
N ASN A 12 7.16 -22.15 -24.08
CA ASN A 12 6.55 -21.43 -22.97
C ASN A 12 6.75 -19.91 -23.16
N THR A 13 6.10 -19.12 -22.32
CA THR A 13 6.20 -17.65 -22.29
C THR A 13 6.59 -17.20 -20.88
N VAL A 14 7.43 -16.17 -20.81
CA VAL A 14 7.79 -15.48 -19.56
C VAL A 14 7.70 -13.97 -19.78
N ASP A 15 7.24 -13.23 -18.77
CA ASP A 15 7.00 -11.79 -18.90
C ASP A 15 8.27 -10.95 -18.67
N TYR A 16 9.18 -11.47 -17.84
CA TYR A 16 10.41 -10.80 -17.46
C TYR A 16 11.60 -11.75 -17.53
N PHE A 17 12.74 -11.22 -17.94
CA PHE A 17 14.02 -11.91 -17.87
C PHE A 17 15.07 -10.96 -17.29
N PRO A 18 16.00 -11.43 -16.44
CA PRO A 18 17.05 -10.57 -15.89
C PRO A 18 17.78 -9.79 -16.99
N THR A 19 18.17 -8.55 -16.69
CA THR A 19 18.92 -7.61 -17.55
C THR A 19 18.24 -7.17 -18.86
N LEU A 20 17.11 -7.77 -19.25
CA LEU A 20 16.38 -7.38 -20.47
C LEU A 20 15.26 -6.38 -20.19
N ASN A 21 15.19 -5.33 -21.03
CA ASN A 21 14.04 -4.43 -21.07
C ASN A 21 12.93 -5.06 -21.94
N THR A 22 11.81 -5.40 -21.31
CA THR A 22 10.68 -6.07 -21.97
C THR A 22 9.57 -5.11 -22.44
N PHE A 23 9.72 -3.80 -22.22
CA PHE A 23 8.74 -2.80 -22.68
C PHE A 23 8.93 -2.42 -24.16
N ASP A 24 10.17 -2.25 -24.60
CA ASP A 24 10.50 -1.77 -25.95
C ASP A 24 10.86 -2.89 -26.94
N GLY A 25 10.92 -4.14 -26.46
CA GLY A 25 11.44 -5.25 -27.25
C GLY A 25 10.85 -6.61 -26.88
N GLN A 26 10.75 -7.48 -27.89
CA GLN A 26 10.50 -8.90 -27.69
C GLN A 26 11.84 -9.61 -27.47
N PHE A 27 11.86 -10.57 -26.55
CA PHE A 27 13.03 -11.42 -26.34
C PHE A 27 12.67 -12.89 -26.57
N LEU A 28 13.68 -13.68 -26.92
CA LEU A 28 13.58 -15.11 -27.07
C LEU A 28 14.65 -15.76 -26.20
N ILE A 29 14.24 -16.74 -25.41
CA ILE A 29 15.15 -17.59 -24.64
C ILE A 29 15.27 -18.91 -25.40
N GLY A 30 16.50 -19.32 -25.65
CA GLY A 30 16.80 -20.56 -26.34
C GLY A 30 18.14 -21.12 -25.92
N ASP A 31 18.51 -22.23 -26.55
CA ASP A 31 19.81 -22.83 -26.38
C ASP A 31 20.92 -21.92 -26.91
N LEU A 32 21.93 -21.65 -26.08
CA LEU A 32 23.00 -20.68 -26.39
C LEU A 32 23.80 -21.12 -27.60
N ASP A 33 24.26 -22.37 -27.62
CA ASP A 33 25.11 -22.92 -28.69
C ASP A 33 24.39 -22.84 -30.04
N THR A 34 23.13 -23.30 -30.08
CA THR A 34 22.29 -23.23 -31.28
C THR A 34 22.09 -21.80 -31.78
N LEU A 35 21.87 -20.84 -30.88
CA LEU A 35 21.64 -19.43 -31.24
C LEU A 35 22.92 -18.74 -31.71
N VAL A 36 24.05 -18.98 -31.05
CA VAL A 36 25.36 -18.44 -31.41
C VAL A 36 25.79 -18.98 -32.78
N ASP A 37 25.71 -20.30 -32.97
CA ASP A 37 26.02 -20.93 -34.26
C ASP A 37 25.14 -20.34 -35.37
N ALA A 38 23.83 -20.30 -35.15
CA ALA A 38 22.90 -19.79 -36.14
C ALA A 38 23.07 -18.30 -36.44
N ALA A 39 23.45 -17.48 -35.45
CA ALA A 39 23.73 -16.06 -35.63
C ALA A 39 25.02 -15.83 -36.43
N ASN A 40 26.05 -16.64 -36.19
CA ASN A 40 27.37 -16.55 -36.83
C ASN A 40 27.41 -17.17 -38.25
N LEU A 41 26.40 -17.94 -38.65
CA LEU A 41 26.25 -18.42 -40.04
C LEU A 41 25.93 -17.31 -41.07
N GLY A 42 25.58 -16.10 -40.62
CA GLY A 42 25.30 -14.96 -41.49
C GLY A 42 26.56 -14.17 -41.87
N GLN A 43 26.53 -13.47 -43.01
CA GLN A 43 27.58 -12.48 -43.39
C GLN A 43 27.49 -11.18 -42.55
N MET A 44 27.38 -11.29 -41.23
CA MET A 44 27.56 -10.13 -40.35
C MET A 44 29.04 -9.88 -40.11
N ARG A 45 29.43 -8.61 -40.00
CA ARG A 45 30.77 -8.24 -39.54
C ARG A 45 30.83 -8.41 -38.02
N GLY A 46 31.53 -9.43 -37.56
CA GLY A 46 31.77 -9.72 -36.14
C GLY A 46 31.19 -11.07 -35.71
N GLU A 47 31.87 -11.72 -34.76
CA GLU A 47 31.40 -12.94 -34.11
C GLU A 47 30.51 -12.55 -32.93
N LEU A 48 29.27 -13.04 -32.93
CA LEU A 48 28.38 -12.92 -31.78
C LEU A 48 28.83 -13.95 -30.74
N THR A 49 29.20 -13.47 -29.56
CA THR A 49 29.63 -14.31 -28.43
C THR A 49 28.80 -13.99 -27.19
N ALA A 50 28.82 -14.88 -26.20
CA ALA A 50 28.14 -14.64 -24.94
C ALA A 50 28.69 -13.38 -24.27
N ASN A 51 27.81 -12.41 -23.99
CA ASN A 51 28.15 -11.11 -23.42
C ASN A 51 27.90 -11.02 -21.91
N GLU A 52 27.08 -11.92 -21.36
CA GLU A 52 26.69 -11.95 -19.95
C GLU A 52 26.72 -13.40 -19.42
N MET A 53 27.02 -13.54 -18.13
CA MET A 53 27.03 -14.83 -17.43
C MET A 53 26.38 -14.65 -16.07
N TRP A 54 25.41 -15.50 -15.75
CA TRP A 54 24.85 -15.61 -14.41
C TRP A 54 25.52 -16.73 -13.64
N LEU A 55 26.02 -16.41 -12.45
CA LEU A 55 26.67 -17.35 -11.55
C LEU A 55 25.86 -17.46 -10.25
N SER A 56 25.54 -18.69 -9.85
CA SER A 56 25.02 -19.00 -8.52
C SER A 56 26.14 -19.60 -7.68
N THR A 57 26.22 -19.20 -6.42
CA THR A 57 27.19 -19.73 -5.46
C THR A 57 26.50 -20.00 -4.12
N ASP A 58 26.90 -21.08 -3.47
CA ASP A 58 26.43 -21.47 -2.13
C ASP A 58 27.39 -20.95 -1.03
N LEU A 59 28.40 -20.14 -1.40
CA LEU A 59 29.32 -19.51 -0.45
C LEU A 59 28.61 -18.43 0.36
N GLU A 60 28.93 -18.36 1.65
CA GLU A 60 28.37 -17.38 2.59
C GLU A 60 29.49 -16.60 3.31
N GLY A 61 29.14 -15.42 3.86
CA GLY A 61 30.04 -14.62 4.68
C GLY A 61 31.35 -14.22 3.98
N ALA A 62 32.47 -14.37 4.69
CA ALA A 62 33.79 -13.94 4.23
C ALA A 62 34.24 -14.67 2.95
N ASP A 63 33.93 -15.96 2.81
CA ASP A 63 34.34 -16.75 1.64
C ASP A 63 33.68 -16.24 0.36
N ARG A 64 32.43 -15.79 0.47
CA ARG A 64 31.71 -15.14 -0.63
C ARG A 64 32.30 -13.79 -0.99
N GLU A 65 32.61 -12.96 0.01
CA GLU A 65 33.21 -11.63 -0.22
C GLU A 65 34.54 -11.77 -0.96
N ILE A 66 35.40 -12.70 -0.52
CA ILE A 66 36.68 -12.99 -1.18
C ILE A 66 36.46 -13.42 -2.64
N PHE A 67 35.47 -14.28 -2.88
CA PHE A 67 35.14 -14.74 -4.24
C PHE A 67 34.66 -13.59 -5.14
N VAL A 68 33.73 -12.76 -4.65
CA VAL A 68 33.19 -11.59 -5.37
C VAL A 68 34.29 -10.57 -5.65
N ASP A 69 35.16 -10.27 -4.68
CA ASP A 69 36.30 -9.37 -4.88
C ASP A 69 37.33 -9.94 -5.86
N GLY A 70 37.52 -11.26 -5.87
CA GLY A 70 38.30 -11.94 -6.90
C GLY A 70 37.76 -11.69 -8.32
N LEU A 71 36.44 -11.80 -8.50
CA LEU A 71 35.77 -11.51 -9.77
C LEU A 71 35.88 -10.03 -10.15
N ARG A 72 35.75 -9.10 -9.18
CA ARG A 72 35.93 -7.65 -9.41
C ARG A 72 37.34 -7.33 -9.90
N LEU A 73 38.34 -8.05 -9.42
CA LEU A 73 39.74 -7.93 -9.85
C LEU A 73 40.03 -8.64 -11.18
N GLY A 74 39.02 -9.22 -11.84
CA GLY A 74 39.16 -9.88 -13.13
C GLY A 74 39.82 -11.27 -13.03
N LYS A 75 39.66 -11.97 -11.90
CA LYS A 75 40.13 -13.35 -11.73
C LYS A 75 38.92 -14.30 -11.64
N PRO A 76 38.89 -15.41 -12.39
CA PRO A 76 39.91 -15.89 -13.34
C PRO A 76 39.82 -15.23 -14.73
N LEU A 77 38.78 -14.47 -15.01
CA LEU A 77 38.53 -13.84 -16.30
C LEU A 77 38.29 -12.33 -16.14
N PRO A 78 38.70 -11.50 -17.10
CA PRO A 78 38.39 -10.07 -17.07
C PRO A 78 36.89 -9.85 -17.14
N VAL A 79 36.34 -9.14 -16.15
CA VAL A 79 34.92 -8.80 -16.06
C VAL A 79 34.76 -7.31 -16.30
N ALA A 80 33.96 -6.92 -17.30
CA ALA A 80 33.71 -5.50 -17.60
C ALA A 80 32.76 -4.85 -16.59
N LYS A 81 31.72 -5.59 -16.17
CA LYS A 81 30.74 -5.15 -15.18
C LYS A 81 30.34 -6.35 -14.32
N LEU A 82 30.50 -6.21 -13.00
CA LEU A 82 30.00 -7.19 -12.04
C LEU A 82 28.77 -6.62 -11.36
N VAL A 83 27.68 -7.38 -11.38
CA VAL A 83 26.43 -7.06 -10.69
C VAL A 83 26.26 -8.08 -9.57
N ASP A 84 26.37 -7.63 -8.32
CA ASP A 84 26.16 -8.49 -7.16
C ASP A 84 24.73 -8.32 -6.68
N ARG A 85 23.88 -9.32 -6.97
CA ARG A 85 22.48 -9.33 -6.55
C ARG A 85 22.29 -9.13 -5.04
N GLN A 86 23.14 -9.70 -4.19
CA GLN A 86 22.96 -9.61 -2.74
C GLN A 86 23.33 -8.22 -2.23
N LEU A 87 24.41 -7.65 -2.77
CA LEU A 87 24.81 -6.29 -2.46
C LEU A 87 23.76 -5.28 -2.95
N ASP A 88 23.34 -5.39 -4.21
CA ASP A 88 22.32 -4.52 -4.80
C ASP A 88 21.00 -4.62 -4.03
N LEU A 89 20.59 -5.82 -3.59
CA LEU A 89 19.39 -5.99 -2.75
C LEU A 89 19.56 -5.35 -1.37
N SER A 90 20.77 -5.36 -0.80
CA SER A 90 21.04 -4.73 0.50
C SER A 90 21.09 -3.20 0.40
N GLU A 91 21.56 -2.66 -0.72
CA GLU A 91 21.57 -1.21 -0.99
C GLU A 91 20.18 -0.71 -1.41
N ALA A 92 19.41 -1.52 -2.15
CA ALA A 92 18.04 -1.19 -2.55
C ALA A 92 17.03 -1.26 -1.39
N GLN A 93 17.39 -1.89 -0.26
CA GLN A 93 16.58 -1.79 0.94
C GLN A 93 16.62 -0.35 1.45
N LEU A 94 15.49 0.35 1.30
CA LEU A 94 15.29 1.70 1.86
C LEU A 94 15.76 1.73 3.31
N ASP A 95 16.61 2.72 3.63
CA ASP A 95 17.15 2.92 4.98
C ASP A 95 16.00 2.80 6.01
N PRO A 96 16.09 1.87 6.98
CA PRO A 96 15.03 1.64 7.96
C PRO A 96 14.59 2.93 8.68
N LEU A 97 15.46 3.94 8.79
CA LEU A 97 15.13 5.24 9.36
C LEU A 97 14.15 6.04 8.48
N VAL A 98 14.34 6.05 7.16
CA VAL A 98 13.45 6.73 6.21
C VAL A 98 12.08 6.06 6.20
N LEU A 99 12.06 4.72 6.16
CA LEU A 99 10.83 3.93 6.18
C LEU A 99 10.05 4.15 7.50
N ALA A 100 10.75 4.23 8.63
CA ALA A 100 10.14 4.55 9.92
C ALA A 100 9.58 5.99 9.95
N GLY A 101 10.30 6.95 9.36
CA GLY A 101 9.86 8.34 9.26
C GLY A 101 8.54 8.50 8.51
N TRP A 102 8.39 7.83 7.36
CA TRP A 102 7.17 7.87 6.56
C TRP A 102 5.99 7.24 7.29
N ARG A 103 6.21 6.10 7.97
CA ARG A 103 5.18 5.45 8.80
C ARG A 103 4.73 6.36 9.95
N ALA A 104 5.67 7.00 10.63
CA ALA A 104 5.35 7.93 11.72
C ALA A 104 4.55 9.14 11.21
N LEU A 105 4.97 9.74 10.09
CA LEU A 105 4.25 10.86 9.47
C LEU A 105 2.82 10.50 9.10
N LEU A 106 2.61 9.34 8.46
CA LEU A 106 1.29 8.84 8.10
C LEU A 106 0.42 8.59 9.33
N LEU A 107 0.99 8.00 10.38
CA LEU A 107 0.27 7.72 11.62
C LEU A 107 -0.14 9.01 12.35
N ILE A 108 0.74 10.02 12.39
CA ILE A 108 0.44 11.33 12.96
C ILE A 108 -0.63 12.05 12.14
N ALA A 109 -0.52 12.07 10.81
CA ALA A 109 -1.51 12.70 9.93
C ALA A 109 -2.88 12.04 10.07
N PHE A 110 -2.91 10.70 10.08
CA PHE A 110 -4.12 9.93 10.32
C PHE A 110 -4.72 10.23 11.70
N GLY A 111 -3.90 10.24 12.75
CA GLY A 111 -4.33 10.58 14.11
C GLY A 111 -4.92 11.99 14.22
N ALA A 112 -4.30 12.98 13.58
CA ALA A 112 -4.80 14.36 13.56
C ALA A 112 -6.17 14.45 12.87
N ILE A 113 -6.32 13.81 11.70
CA ILE A 113 -7.60 13.76 10.97
C ILE A 113 -8.65 13.01 11.79
N LEU A 114 -8.28 11.90 12.43
CA LEU A 114 -9.17 11.12 13.27
C LEU A 114 -9.69 11.93 14.46
N ILE A 115 -8.83 12.71 15.13
CA ILE A 115 -9.22 13.62 16.21
C ILE A 115 -10.15 14.71 15.69
N LEU A 116 -9.83 15.32 14.54
CA LEU A 116 -10.65 16.36 13.92
C LEU A 116 -12.05 15.83 13.53
N SER A 117 -12.11 14.67 12.89
CA SER A 117 -13.36 13.98 12.56
C SER A 117 -14.15 13.64 13.82
N SER A 118 -13.48 13.14 14.86
CA SER A 118 -14.10 12.84 16.16
C SER A 118 -14.76 14.05 16.79
N LEU A 119 -14.11 15.22 16.74
CA LEU A 119 -14.67 16.47 17.25
C LEU A 119 -15.87 16.93 16.40
N GLY A 120 -15.80 16.80 15.08
CA GLY A 120 -16.92 17.06 14.18
C GLY A 120 -18.14 16.19 14.49
N PHE A 121 -17.93 14.89 14.71
CA PHE A 121 -18.97 13.95 15.14
C PHE A 121 -19.55 14.32 16.50
N LEU A 122 -18.72 14.75 17.46
CA LEU A 122 -19.16 15.18 18.78
C LEU A 122 -20.12 16.38 18.69
N VAL A 123 -19.74 17.40 17.91
CA VAL A 123 -20.56 18.58 17.67
C VAL A 123 -21.86 18.21 16.95
N HIS A 124 -21.77 17.37 15.91
CA HIS A 124 -22.94 16.88 15.17
C HIS A 124 -23.92 16.12 16.08
N ALA A 125 -23.41 15.20 16.90
CA ALA A 125 -24.22 14.43 17.84
C ALA A 125 -24.88 15.33 18.90
N TYR A 126 -24.16 16.33 19.43
CA TYR A 126 -24.69 17.30 20.38
C TYR A 126 -25.83 18.13 19.78
N VAL A 127 -25.65 18.66 18.57
CA VAL A 127 -26.68 19.45 17.88
C VAL A 127 -27.89 18.59 17.52
N SER A 128 -27.67 17.38 17.00
CA SER A 128 -28.74 16.44 16.67
C SER A 128 -29.57 16.08 17.90
N PHE A 129 -28.93 15.84 19.05
CA PHE A 129 -29.64 15.61 20.31
C PHE A 129 -30.49 16.82 20.72
N ARG A 130 -29.92 18.03 20.71
CA ARG A 130 -30.62 19.25 21.12
C ARG A 130 -31.85 19.53 20.26
N ASN A 131 -31.76 19.32 18.95
CA ASN A 131 -32.89 19.46 18.03
C ASN A 131 -33.99 18.42 18.28
N ARG A 132 -33.65 17.26 18.86
CA ARG A 132 -34.59 16.16 19.16
C ARG A 132 -35.21 16.26 20.55
N GLU A 133 -34.76 17.15 21.42
CA GLU A 133 -35.35 17.38 22.76
C GLU A 133 -36.87 17.69 22.67
N LEU A 134 -37.30 18.42 21.65
CA LEU A 134 -38.72 18.67 21.36
C LEU A 134 -39.48 17.41 20.94
N GLN A 135 -38.84 16.49 20.21
CA GLN A 135 -39.44 15.22 19.82
C GLN A 135 -39.56 14.27 21.01
N PHE A 136 -38.61 14.30 21.95
CA PHE A 136 -38.71 13.57 23.23
C PHE A 136 -39.93 14.02 24.04
N ALA A 137 -40.20 15.32 24.09
CA ALA A 137 -41.35 15.87 24.79
C ALA A 137 -42.68 15.40 24.19
N LEU A 138 -42.81 15.44 22.85
CA LEU A 138 -43.99 14.95 22.12
C LEU A 138 -44.19 13.43 22.24
N MET A 139 -43.11 12.66 22.24
CA MET A 139 -43.22 11.20 22.35
C MET A 139 -43.55 10.74 23.77
N ARG A 140 -43.17 11.50 24.80
CA ARG A 140 -43.59 11.24 26.17
C ARG A 140 -45.08 11.46 26.37
N THR A 141 -45.70 12.41 25.67
CA THR A 141 -47.16 12.59 25.72
C THR A 141 -47.91 11.50 24.94
N MET A 142 -47.29 10.93 23.91
CA MET A 142 -47.83 9.78 23.14
C MET A 142 -47.50 8.40 23.73
N GLY A 143 -46.71 8.32 24.81
CA GLY A 143 -46.40 7.06 25.51
C GLY A 143 -45.25 6.24 24.92
N PHE A 144 -44.46 6.78 24.00
CA PHE A 144 -43.30 6.08 23.42
C PHE A 144 -42.10 6.01 24.37
N ALA A 145 -41.33 4.92 24.29
CA ALA A 145 -40.21 4.66 25.18
C ALA A 145 -38.93 5.41 24.75
N THR A 146 -38.23 6.05 25.70
CA THR A 146 -36.96 6.77 25.49
C THR A 146 -35.88 5.94 24.79
N ARG A 147 -35.94 4.60 24.89
CA ARG A 147 -35.03 3.65 24.24
C ARG A 147 -35.12 3.69 22.71
N GLN A 148 -36.28 3.95 22.13
CA GLN A 148 -36.46 3.98 20.67
C GLN A 148 -35.75 5.18 20.04
N LEU A 149 -35.73 6.32 20.72
CA LEU A 149 -35.00 7.50 20.25
C LEU A 149 -33.48 7.35 20.33
N VAL A 150 -32.99 6.73 21.41
CA VAL A 150 -31.57 6.40 21.53
C VAL A 150 -31.15 5.43 20.43
N ALA A 151 -31.99 4.43 20.11
CA ALA A 151 -31.73 3.50 19.01
C ALA A 151 -31.71 4.18 17.64
N LEU A 152 -32.64 5.11 17.37
CA LEU A 152 -32.66 5.87 16.12
C LEU A 152 -31.41 6.75 15.97
N MET A 153 -30.98 7.40 17.06
CA MET A 153 -29.77 8.21 17.06
C MET A 153 -28.53 7.36 16.82
N TRP A 154 -28.45 6.18 17.44
CA TRP A 154 -27.40 5.20 17.16
C TRP A 154 -27.37 4.78 15.69
N LEU A 155 -28.52 4.51 15.10
CA LEU A 155 -28.62 4.09 13.70
C LEU A 155 -28.19 5.21 12.75
N GLU A 156 -28.57 6.45 13.02
CA GLU A 156 -28.12 7.61 12.25
C GLU A 156 -26.60 7.77 12.31
N GLN A 157 -26.00 7.73 13.50
CA GLN A 157 -24.54 7.87 13.62
C GLN A 157 -23.82 6.68 12.98
N ALA A 158 -24.33 5.46 13.16
CA ALA A 158 -23.78 4.27 12.51
C ALA A 158 -23.83 4.40 10.98
N LEU A 159 -24.91 4.95 10.42
CA LEU A 159 -25.03 5.20 8.99
C LEU A 159 -24.00 6.24 8.50
N VAL A 160 -23.84 7.35 9.22
CA VAL A 160 -22.85 8.39 8.86
C VAL A 160 -21.43 7.82 8.92
N ILE A 161 -21.10 7.03 9.94
CA ILE A 161 -19.79 6.37 10.06
C ILE A 161 -19.59 5.38 8.92
N ALA A 162 -20.57 4.54 8.62
CA ALA A 162 -20.48 3.55 7.56
C ALA A 162 -20.27 4.21 6.19
N VAL A 163 -21.02 5.27 5.87
CA VAL A 163 -20.87 6.03 4.63
C VAL A 163 -19.51 6.73 4.58
N GLY A 164 -19.07 7.34 5.68
CA GLY A 164 -17.77 7.99 5.78
C GLY A 164 -16.61 7.02 5.56
N MET A 165 -16.67 5.83 6.19
CA MET A 165 -15.69 4.77 5.99
C MET A 165 -15.70 4.25 4.55
N ALA A 166 -16.87 4.03 3.95
CA ALA A 166 -16.98 3.58 2.58
C ALA A 166 -16.38 4.59 1.58
N LEU A 167 -16.73 5.87 1.73
CA LEU A 167 -16.19 6.94 0.88
C LEU A 167 -14.68 7.13 1.09
N GLY A 168 -14.21 7.11 2.34
CA GLY A 168 -12.79 7.22 2.67
C GLY A 168 -11.97 6.07 2.08
N THR A 169 -12.49 4.85 2.13
CA THR A 169 -11.86 3.67 1.53
C THR A 169 -11.81 3.76 0.02
N TRP A 170 -12.93 4.14 -0.61
CA TRP A 170 -12.99 4.32 -2.05
C TRP A 170 -12.01 5.40 -2.53
N MET A 171 -11.97 6.55 -1.86
CA MET A 171 -11.08 7.65 -2.21
C MET A 171 -9.60 7.29 -1.94
N GLY A 172 -9.30 6.64 -0.82
CA GLY A 172 -7.95 6.17 -0.49
C GLY A 172 -7.43 5.16 -1.52
N GLY A 173 -8.27 4.19 -1.91
CA GLY A 173 -7.94 3.24 -2.97
C GLY A 173 -7.72 3.91 -4.32
N ARG A 174 -8.57 4.90 -4.68
CA ARG A 174 -8.42 5.63 -5.95
C ARG A 174 -7.14 6.45 -5.98
N LEU A 175 -6.85 7.20 -4.92
CA LEU A 175 -5.61 7.97 -4.78
C LEU A 175 -4.38 7.06 -4.82
N GLY A 176 -4.38 5.96 -4.07
CA GLY A 176 -3.28 4.98 -4.10
C GLY A 176 -3.02 4.45 -5.51
N SER A 177 -4.07 4.02 -6.22
CA SER A 177 -3.94 3.52 -7.61
C SER A 177 -3.44 4.58 -8.60
N THR A 178 -3.74 5.86 -8.35
CA THR A 178 -3.38 6.95 -9.26
C THR A 178 -1.95 7.42 -9.00
N ILE A 179 -1.50 7.41 -7.74
CA ILE A 179 -0.17 7.88 -7.35
C ILE A 179 0.90 6.81 -7.60
N MET A 180 0.56 5.52 -7.47
CA MET A 180 1.51 4.40 -7.59
C MET A 180 2.40 4.45 -8.85
N PRO A 181 1.86 4.73 -10.07
CA PRO A 181 2.69 4.80 -11.27
C PRO A 181 3.75 5.90 -11.20
N PHE A 182 3.48 7.02 -10.54
CA PHE A 182 4.43 8.13 -10.41
C PHE A 182 5.59 7.82 -9.47
N LEU A 183 5.39 6.91 -8.52
CA LEU A 183 6.48 6.38 -7.67
C LEU A 183 7.32 5.34 -8.43
N GLY A 184 6.82 4.83 -9.55
CA GLY A 184 7.44 3.82 -10.40
C GLY A 184 8.39 4.34 -11.47
N HIS A 185 8.62 5.64 -11.53
CA HIS A 185 9.51 6.26 -12.51
C HIS A 185 10.72 6.88 -11.79
N ASP A 186 11.92 6.58 -12.28
CA ASP A 186 13.16 7.25 -11.86
C ASP A 186 13.10 8.75 -12.20
N ASP A 187 13.99 9.56 -11.63
CA ASP A 187 14.13 11.01 -11.86
C ASP A 187 14.30 11.37 -13.34
N GLN A 188 14.64 10.39 -14.18
CA GLN A 188 14.79 10.49 -15.64
C GLN A 188 13.58 9.99 -16.44
N GLY A 189 12.47 9.62 -15.80
CA GLY A 189 11.24 9.17 -16.45
C GLY A 189 11.28 7.74 -17.01
N ALA A 190 12.29 6.95 -16.65
CA ALA A 190 12.37 5.53 -16.98
C ALA A 190 11.60 4.70 -15.93
N GLN A 191 10.76 3.77 -16.40
CA GLN A 191 9.99 2.91 -15.51
C GLN A 191 10.91 1.91 -14.79
N VAL A 192 10.82 1.87 -13.46
CA VAL A 192 11.57 0.93 -12.62
C VAL A 192 11.01 -0.49 -12.82
N ILE A 193 11.92 -1.44 -13.06
CA ILE A 193 11.58 -2.85 -13.25
C ILE A 193 12.06 -3.64 -12.01
N PRO A 194 11.25 -4.54 -11.45
CA PRO A 194 9.86 -4.87 -11.80
C PRO A 194 8.85 -3.79 -11.33
N PRO A 195 7.67 -3.69 -11.96
CA PRO A 195 6.70 -2.66 -11.62
C PRO A 195 6.21 -2.80 -10.18
N PHE A 196 5.90 -1.66 -9.54
CA PHE A 196 5.33 -1.66 -8.20
C PHE A 196 3.96 -2.33 -8.18
N VAL A 197 3.81 -3.32 -7.30
CA VAL A 197 2.55 -4.00 -7.05
C VAL A 197 1.97 -3.48 -5.75
N ILE A 198 0.68 -3.14 -5.74
CA ILE A 198 -0.03 -2.74 -4.53
C ILE A 198 -0.26 -4.00 -3.68
N GLU A 199 0.47 -4.11 -2.58
CA GLU A 199 0.26 -5.16 -1.58
C GLU A 199 -0.58 -4.62 -0.42
N VAL A 200 -1.79 -5.14 -0.26
CA VAL A 200 -2.69 -4.76 0.85
C VAL A 200 -2.71 -5.86 1.89
N SER A 201 -2.17 -5.58 3.07
CA SER A 201 -2.36 -6.43 4.25
C SER A 201 -3.77 -6.27 4.79
N TRP A 202 -4.65 -7.22 4.45
CA TRP A 202 -6.03 -7.26 4.94
C TRP A 202 -6.12 -7.30 6.47
N ALA A 203 -5.17 -7.96 7.13
CA ALA A 203 -5.10 -8.00 8.59
C ALA A 203 -4.88 -6.60 9.19
N ASN A 204 -3.89 -5.85 8.68
CA ASN A 204 -3.60 -4.50 9.16
C ASN A 204 -4.75 -3.52 8.86
N LEU A 205 -5.40 -3.70 7.72
CA LEU A 205 -6.56 -2.92 7.30
C LEU A 205 -7.75 -3.17 8.23
N LEU A 206 -8.05 -4.44 8.54
CA LEU A 206 -9.10 -4.81 9.51
C LEU A 206 -8.83 -4.27 10.91
N VAL A 207 -7.58 -4.36 11.39
CA VAL A 207 -7.18 -3.80 12.70
C VAL A 207 -7.40 -2.29 12.73
N THR A 208 -7.03 -1.57 11.67
CA THR A 208 -7.25 -0.12 11.58
C THR A 208 -8.74 0.23 11.61
N TYR A 209 -9.58 -0.47 10.85
CA TYR A 209 -11.03 -0.23 10.88
C TYR A 209 -11.68 -0.60 12.20
N ALA A 210 -11.22 -1.68 12.85
CA ALA A 210 -11.68 -2.03 14.19
C ALA A 210 -11.33 -0.92 15.20
N ALA A 211 -10.10 -0.43 15.18
CA ALA A 211 -9.67 0.67 16.03
C ALA A 211 -10.50 1.94 15.82
N MET A 212 -10.73 2.34 14.55
CA MET A 212 -11.60 3.48 14.22
C MET A 212 -13.02 3.27 14.73
N SER A 213 -13.61 2.08 14.50
CA SER A 213 -14.96 1.76 14.94
C SER A 213 -15.10 1.85 16.46
N VAL A 214 -14.12 1.33 17.20
CA VAL A 214 -14.06 1.43 18.67
C VAL A 214 -14.00 2.89 19.11
N ILE A 215 -13.12 3.70 18.50
CA ILE A 215 -12.96 5.12 18.85
C ILE A 215 -14.27 5.88 18.64
N PHE A 216 -14.91 5.74 17.47
CA PHE A 216 -16.19 6.40 17.20
C PHE A 216 -17.30 5.91 18.15
N THR A 217 -17.34 4.61 18.46
CA THR A 217 -18.31 4.04 19.40
C THR A 217 -18.15 4.63 20.81
N VAL A 218 -16.91 4.73 21.30
CA VAL A 218 -16.59 5.33 22.62
C VAL A 218 -17.02 6.79 22.66
N ILE A 219 -16.77 7.55 21.58
CA ILE A 219 -17.17 8.97 21.49
C ILE A 219 -18.69 9.11 21.54
N ILE A 220 -19.43 8.30 20.76
CA ILE A 220 -20.90 8.33 20.75
C ILE A 220 -21.45 8.01 22.14
N LEU A 221 -20.94 6.96 22.79
CA LEU A 221 -21.32 6.60 24.16
C LEU A 221 -21.01 7.74 25.13
N GLY A 222 -19.83 8.34 25.04
CA GLY A 222 -19.42 9.48 25.86
C GLY A 222 -20.38 10.66 25.73
N VAL A 223 -20.80 10.99 24.51
CA VAL A 223 -21.79 12.06 24.24
C VAL A 223 -23.14 11.73 24.87
N ILE A 224 -23.65 10.51 24.65
CA ILE A 224 -24.94 10.07 25.22
C ILE A 224 -24.92 10.19 26.74
N LEU A 225 -23.86 9.70 27.39
CA LEU A 225 -23.73 9.72 28.85
C LEU A 225 -23.58 11.14 29.40
N PHE A 226 -22.78 11.98 28.75
CA PHE A 226 -22.56 13.38 29.14
C PHE A 226 -23.88 14.16 29.13
N ILE A 227 -24.66 13.99 28.06
CA ILE A 227 -25.96 14.65 27.90
C ILE A 227 -26.98 14.14 28.92
N GLN A 228 -27.07 12.82 29.14
CA GLN A 228 -27.94 12.25 30.15
C GLN A 228 -27.64 12.83 31.55
N ARG A 229 -26.36 12.91 31.93
CA ARG A 229 -25.95 13.52 33.21
C ARG A 229 -26.34 14.99 33.33
N MET A 230 -26.20 15.77 32.26
CA MET A 230 -26.49 17.21 32.28
C MET A 230 -28.00 17.50 32.40
N SER A 231 -28.86 16.61 31.90
CA SER A 231 -30.32 16.70 32.06
C SER A 231 -30.79 16.38 33.49
N LEU A 232 -30.14 15.43 34.17
CA LEU A 232 -30.45 15.04 35.55
C LEU A 232 -30.23 16.19 36.56
N SER A 233 -29.18 17.00 36.38
CA SER A 233 -28.92 18.15 37.26
C SER A 233 -29.88 19.33 37.06
N ARG A 234 -30.56 19.42 35.91
CA ARG A 234 -31.46 20.53 35.58
C ARG A 234 -32.91 20.28 36.04
N VAL A 235 -33.34 19.03 36.12
CA VAL A 235 -34.71 18.65 36.57
C VAL A 235 -34.92 18.91 38.06
N LEU A 236 -33.89 18.86 38.90
CA LEU A 236 -33.99 19.17 40.33
C LEU A 236 -34.24 20.65 40.65
N ARG A 237 -34.00 21.58 39.71
CA ARG A 237 -34.16 23.03 39.95
C ARG A 237 -35.43 23.64 39.33
N ILE A 238 -36.29 22.82 38.75
CA ILE A 238 -37.59 23.23 38.17
C ILE A 238 -38.75 22.92 39.14
N GLY A 239 -38.51 22.18 40.23
CA GLY A 239 -39.51 21.92 41.27
C GLY A 239 -39.66 22.99 42.35
N ASP A 240 -38.94 24.11 42.25
CA ASP A 240 -38.88 25.17 43.28
C ASP A 240 -39.59 26.48 42.88
N ASN A 241 -40.50 26.46 41.89
CA ASN A 241 -41.41 27.59 41.61
C ASN A 241 -42.81 27.11 41.23
#